data_AF-A0A7S2NBW4-F1
#
_entry.id   AF-A0A7S2NBW4-F1
#
_cell.length_a   1.000
_cell.length_b   1.000
_cell.length_c   1.000
_cell.angle_alpha   90.00
_cell.angle_beta   90.00
_cell.angle_gamma   90.00
#
_symmetry.space_group_name_H-M   'P 1'
#
loop_
_entity.id
_entity.type
_entity.pdbx_description
1 polymer ?
#
loop_
_entity_poly.entity_id
_entity_poly.type
_entity_poly.pdbx_seq_one_letter_code
_entity_poly.pdbx_strand_id
1 'polypeptide(L)'
;KGGVQGAAVDLFYSLLVGGCALTQVPPTLAVECGCVAVCCKAARNTNDMVILQVLTEISRNAPPEMLPAVITGGAVDAAVRTIEEVGFLPMEQLAALDLILSLAKRAPAKTAKGGAFDAVKGITNEALLPRRNKVMNFLRPIVERKEQTGSNIRIGGLKF
;
A
#
# COMPACT_ATOMS: atom_id res chain seq x y z
N LYS A 1 -21.99 -15.10 -1.49
CA LYS A 1 -21.07 -15.07 -0.31
C LYS A 1 -20.36 -13.70 -0.10
N GLY A 2 -20.51 -12.70 -0.98
CA GLY A 2 -19.83 -11.39 -0.84
C GLY A 2 -20.59 -10.26 -0.11
N GLY A 3 -21.90 -10.40 0.15
CA GLY A 3 -22.73 -9.27 0.61
C GLY A 3 -22.32 -8.65 1.95
N VAL A 4 -21.96 -9.47 2.95
CA VAL A 4 -21.57 -8.97 4.28
C VAL A 4 -20.19 -8.29 4.27
N GLN A 5 -19.25 -8.82 3.48
CA GLN A 5 -17.92 -8.23 3.34
C GLN A 5 -17.96 -6.91 2.57
N GLY A 6 -18.71 -6.85 1.47
CA GLY A 6 -18.93 -5.61 0.73
C GLY A 6 -19.58 -4.54 1.60
N ALA A 7 -20.66 -4.87 2.32
CA ALA A 7 -21.32 -3.94 3.23
C ALA A 7 -20.38 -3.39 4.33
N ALA A 8 -19.45 -4.20 4.83
CA ALA A 8 -18.45 -3.74 5.80
C ALA A 8 -17.47 -2.74 5.18
N VAL A 9 -17.02 -2.98 3.94
CA VAL A 9 -16.15 -2.06 3.19
C VAL A 9 -16.87 -0.75 2.90
N ASP A 10 -18.13 -0.80 2.45
CA ASP A 10 -18.96 0.38 2.18
C ASP A 10 -19.19 1.23 3.45
N LEU A 11 -19.37 0.57 4.59
CA LEU A 11 -19.44 1.23 5.88
C LEU A 11 -18.12 1.94 6.21
N PHE A 12 -16.97 1.27 6.07
CA PHE A 12 -15.67 1.89 6.31
C PHE A 12 -15.41 3.06 5.36
N TYR A 13 -15.77 2.93 4.09
CA TYR A 13 -15.68 4.01 3.13
C TYR A 13 -16.53 5.22 3.55
N SER A 14 -17.78 4.98 3.96
CA SER A 14 -18.66 6.04 4.41
C SER A 14 -18.12 6.74 5.66
N LEU A 15 -17.58 5.98 6.61
CA LEU A 15 -17.05 6.52 7.87
C LEU A 15 -15.71 7.23 7.72
N LEU A 16 -14.85 6.82 6.77
CA LEU A 16 -13.48 7.34 6.65
C LEU A 16 -13.31 8.33 5.49
N VAL A 17 -14.08 8.18 4.41
CA VAL A 17 -13.90 8.93 3.16
C VAL A 17 -15.14 9.78 2.85
N GLY A 18 -16.32 9.16 2.82
CA GLY A 18 -17.56 9.79 2.35
C GLY A 18 -18.25 10.72 3.35
N GLY A 19 -17.95 10.62 4.64
CA GLY A 19 -18.56 11.42 5.70
C GLY A 19 -18.15 12.90 5.65
N CYS A 20 -18.97 13.78 6.23
CA CYS A 20 -18.59 15.16 6.48
C CYS A 20 -17.67 15.25 7.72
N ALA A 21 -16.99 16.38 7.92
CA ALA A 21 -16.02 16.57 9.01
C ALA A 21 -16.58 16.26 10.42
N LEU A 22 -17.90 16.29 10.63
CA LEU A 22 -18.56 15.98 11.90
C LEU A 22 -18.86 14.49 12.10
N THR A 23 -18.81 13.69 11.03
CA THR A 23 -19.19 12.26 11.02
C THR A 23 -18.04 11.35 10.64
N GLN A 24 -16.94 11.92 10.13
CA GLN A 24 -15.74 11.17 9.82
C GLN A 24 -15.12 10.59 11.10
N VAL A 25 -14.89 9.29 11.06
CA VAL A 25 -14.23 8.57 12.12
C VAL A 25 -12.72 8.81 12.02
N PRO A 26 -12.03 9.12 13.13
CA PRO A 26 -10.59 9.27 13.10
C PRO A 26 -9.94 7.94 12.67
N PRO A 27 -8.94 7.97 11.76
CA PRO A 27 -8.29 6.75 11.27
C PRO A 27 -7.62 5.91 12.36
N THR A 28 -7.27 6.52 13.51
CA THR A 28 -6.80 5.81 14.69
C THR A 28 -7.79 4.76 15.15
N LEU A 29 -9.06 5.14 15.29
CA LEU A 29 -10.12 4.24 15.73
C LEU A 29 -10.34 3.12 14.71
N ALA A 30 -10.28 3.44 13.41
CA ALA A 30 -10.40 2.42 12.37
C ALA A 30 -9.26 1.38 12.42
N VAL A 31 -8.02 1.82 12.67
CA VAL A 31 -6.88 0.91 12.84
C VAL A 31 -7.07 0.04 14.09
N GLU A 32 -7.44 0.62 15.22
CA GLU A 32 -7.65 -0.08 16.49
C GLU A 32 -8.79 -1.10 16.42
N CYS A 33 -9.89 -0.78 15.72
CA CYS A 33 -11.01 -1.69 15.49
C CYS A 33 -10.73 -2.77 14.44
N GLY A 34 -9.52 -2.84 13.88
CA GLY A 34 -9.13 -3.90 12.94
C GLY A 34 -9.61 -3.68 11.50
N CYS A 35 -10.00 -2.46 11.13
CA CYS A 35 -10.42 -2.11 9.76
C CYS A 35 -9.38 -2.54 8.72
N VAL A 36 -8.09 -2.30 9.00
CA VAL A 36 -6.98 -2.68 8.11
C VAL A 36 -7.02 -4.17 7.81
N ALA A 37 -7.11 -5.02 8.83
CA ALA A 37 -7.09 -6.47 8.66
C ALA A 37 -8.30 -6.96 7.84
N VAL A 38 -9.48 -6.37 8.08
CA VAL A 38 -10.70 -6.68 7.31
C VAL A 38 -10.55 -6.25 5.86
N CYS A 39 -10.11 -5.01 5.60
CA CYS A 39 -9.87 -4.49 4.25
C CYS A 39 -8.84 -5.34 3.50
N CYS A 40 -7.69 -5.66 4.11
CA CYS A 40 -6.67 -6.49 3.46
C CYS A 40 -7.18 -7.91 3.19
N LYS A 41 -8.00 -8.49 4.08
CA LYS A 41 -8.64 -9.78 3.83
C LYS A 41 -9.67 -9.70 2.70
N ALA A 42 -10.45 -8.61 2.64
CA ALA A 42 -11.41 -8.38 1.56
C ALA A 42 -10.70 -8.21 0.21
N ALA A 43 -9.61 -7.42 0.17
CA ALA A 43 -8.79 -7.23 -1.04
C ALA A 43 -8.23 -8.53 -1.62
N ARG A 44 -8.06 -9.58 -0.80
CA ARG A 44 -7.64 -10.91 -1.29
C ARG A 44 -8.76 -11.68 -1.99
N ASN A 45 -10.01 -11.32 -1.78
CA ASN A 45 -11.16 -12.07 -2.25
C ASN A 45 -12.02 -11.27 -3.24
N THR A 46 -11.72 -9.99 -3.45
CA THR A 46 -12.53 -9.06 -4.26
C THR A 46 -11.64 -8.06 -4.98
N ASN A 47 -12.08 -7.60 -6.15
CA ASN A 47 -11.41 -6.56 -6.94
C ASN A 47 -11.94 -5.16 -6.64
N ASP A 48 -12.48 -4.93 -5.44
CA ASP A 48 -13.16 -3.69 -5.11
C ASP A 48 -12.16 -2.56 -4.85
N MET A 49 -12.13 -1.57 -5.75
CA MET A 49 -11.32 -0.36 -5.65
C MET A 49 -11.57 0.42 -4.34
N VAL A 50 -12.78 0.36 -3.78
CA VAL A 50 -13.17 1.07 -2.55
C VAL A 50 -12.27 0.62 -1.39
N ILE A 51 -11.87 -0.64 -1.36
CA ILE A 51 -10.96 -1.18 -0.33
C ILE A 51 -9.63 -0.44 -0.35
N LEU A 52 -9.07 -0.22 -1.54
CA LEU A 52 -7.80 0.50 -1.71
C LEU A 52 -7.93 1.97 -1.33
N GLN A 53 -9.11 2.58 -1.57
CA GLN A 53 -9.39 3.95 -1.15
C GLN A 53 -9.44 4.07 0.38
N VAL A 54 -10.12 3.15 1.07
CA VAL A 54 -10.15 3.10 2.54
C VAL A 54 -8.75 2.93 3.11
N LEU A 55 -7.98 1.98 2.61
CA LEU A 55 -6.59 1.76 3.03
C LEU A 55 -5.71 2.99 2.74
N THR A 56 -5.96 3.69 1.62
CA THR A 56 -5.25 4.92 1.29
C THR A 56 -5.55 6.00 2.31
N GLU A 57 -6.81 6.20 2.68
CA GLU A 57 -7.21 7.23 3.65
C GLU A 57 -6.63 6.96 5.04
N ILE A 58 -6.67 5.69 5.48
CA ILE A 58 -5.99 5.26 6.70
C ILE A 58 -4.48 5.55 6.60
N SER A 59 -3.84 5.18 5.50
CA SER A 59 -2.40 5.40 5.33
C SER A 59 -2.00 6.87 5.29
N ARG A 60 -2.89 7.79 4.89
CA ARG A 60 -2.61 9.24 4.86
C ARG A 60 -2.69 9.88 6.23
N ASN A 61 -3.65 9.44 7.04
CA ASN A 61 -4.07 10.18 8.24
C ASN A 61 -3.80 9.43 9.56
N ALA A 62 -3.57 8.11 9.54
CA ALA A 62 -3.21 7.37 10.75
C ALA A 62 -1.88 7.87 11.33
N PRO A 63 -1.66 7.87 12.65
CA PRO A 63 -0.38 8.24 13.25
C PRO A 63 0.80 7.40 12.73
N PRO A 64 2.03 7.96 12.64
CA PRO A 64 3.20 7.25 12.14
C PRO A 64 3.47 5.89 12.83
N GLU A 65 3.20 5.81 14.12
CA GLU A 65 3.33 4.60 14.96
C GLU A 65 2.35 3.47 14.56
N MET A 66 1.26 3.79 13.87
CA MET A 66 0.25 2.83 13.40
C MET A 66 0.50 2.35 11.96
N LEU A 67 1.32 3.05 11.17
CA LEU A 67 1.73 2.62 9.82
C LEU A 67 2.37 1.22 9.75
N PRO A 68 3.16 0.76 10.75
CA PRO A 68 3.61 -0.63 10.83
C PRO A 68 2.46 -1.63 10.79
N ALA A 69 1.36 -1.37 11.51
CA ALA A 69 0.19 -2.24 11.53
C ALA A 69 -0.53 -2.24 10.17
N VAL A 70 -0.60 -1.08 9.50
CA VAL A 70 -1.13 -0.96 8.13
C VAL A 70 -0.35 -1.83 7.14
N ILE A 71 0.98 -1.77 7.21
CA ILE A 71 1.86 -2.51 6.29
C ILE A 71 1.85 -4.01 6.62
N THR A 72 2.04 -4.38 7.88
CA THR A 72 2.04 -5.79 8.32
C THR A 72 0.67 -6.45 8.17
N GLY A 73 -0.41 -5.67 8.19
CA GLY A 73 -1.75 -6.14 7.84
C GLY A 73 -1.93 -6.49 6.37
N GLY A 74 -0.95 -6.22 5.50
CA GLY A 74 -0.95 -6.61 4.09
C GLY A 74 -1.47 -5.54 3.13
N ALA A 75 -1.49 -4.25 3.53
CA ALA A 75 -1.93 -3.18 2.64
C ALA A 75 -1.02 -3.03 1.40
N VAL A 76 0.28 -3.26 1.57
CA VAL A 76 1.23 -3.26 0.45
C VAL A 76 0.97 -4.45 -0.46
N ASP A 77 0.78 -5.65 0.10
CA ASP A 77 0.50 -6.87 -0.67
C ASP A 77 -0.80 -6.75 -1.48
N ALA A 78 -1.83 -6.13 -0.90
CA ALA A 78 -3.10 -5.85 -1.59
C ALA A 78 -2.88 -4.94 -2.81
N ALA A 79 -2.08 -3.87 -2.67
CA ALA A 79 -1.76 -2.98 -3.77
C ALA A 79 -0.89 -3.64 -4.84
N VAL A 80 0.14 -4.39 -4.42
CA VAL A 80 1.03 -5.14 -5.32
C VAL A 80 0.24 -6.14 -6.14
N ARG A 81 -0.62 -6.93 -5.49
CA ARG A 81 -1.49 -7.87 -6.19
C ARG A 81 -2.37 -7.18 -7.24
N THR A 82 -2.99 -6.06 -6.89
CA THR A 82 -3.83 -5.29 -7.83
C THR A 82 -3.03 -4.82 -9.05
N ILE A 83 -1.75 -4.51 -8.88
CA ILE A 83 -0.86 -4.09 -9.97
C ILE A 83 -0.44 -5.27 -10.85
N GLU A 84 -0.12 -6.41 -10.25
CA GLU A 84 0.43 -7.59 -10.94
C GLU A 84 -0.64 -8.46 -11.61
N GLU A 85 -1.87 -8.47 -11.06
CA GLU A 85 -2.92 -9.37 -11.52
C GLU A 85 -3.54 -8.89 -12.84
N VAL A 86 -3.57 -9.81 -13.82
CA VAL A 86 -4.11 -9.55 -15.16
C VAL A 86 -5.64 -9.54 -15.07
N GLY A 87 -6.24 -8.38 -15.33
CA GLY A 87 -7.71 -8.22 -15.33
C GLY A 87 -8.20 -6.97 -14.58
N PHE A 88 -7.34 -6.31 -13.81
CA PHE A 88 -7.68 -5.04 -13.18
C PHE A 88 -7.67 -3.88 -14.18
N LEU A 89 -8.64 -3.01 -14.04
CA LEU A 89 -8.82 -1.80 -14.83
C LEU A 89 -7.75 -0.75 -14.44
N PRO A 90 -7.42 0.19 -15.35
CA PRO A 90 -6.43 1.24 -15.07
C PRO A 90 -6.74 2.06 -13.81
N MET A 91 -8.02 2.28 -13.50
CA MET A 91 -8.44 3.01 -12.28
C MET A 91 -8.14 2.25 -11.00
N GLU A 92 -8.24 0.92 -11.01
CA GLU A 92 -7.93 0.07 -9.85
C GLU A 92 -6.41 0.05 -9.61
N GLN A 93 -5.63 -0.07 -10.70
CA GLN A 93 -4.17 0.06 -10.65
C GLN A 93 -3.74 1.45 -10.18
N LEU A 94 -4.46 2.50 -10.57
CA LEU A 94 -4.22 3.87 -10.08
C LEU A 94 -4.47 3.97 -8.57
N ALA A 95 -5.55 3.38 -8.07
CA ALA A 95 -5.83 3.34 -6.63
C ALA A 95 -4.75 2.57 -5.86
N ALA A 96 -4.24 1.46 -6.41
CA ALA A 96 -3.12 0.73 -5.83
C ALA A 96 -1.84 1.56 -5.80
N LEU A 97 -1.53 2.28 -6.89
CA LEU A 97 -0.40 3.21 -6.93
C LEU A 97 -0.54 4.35 -5.92
N ASP A 98 -1.75 4.83 -5.68
CA ASP A 98 -2.05 5.86 -4.69
C ASP A 98 -1.80 5.38 -3.26
N LEU A 99 -2.20 4.14 -2.96
CA LEU A 99 -1.91 3.50 -1.68
C LEU A 99 -0.40 3.34 -1.47
N ILE A 100 0.31 2.79 -2.47
CA ILE A 100 1.77 2.62 -2.39
C ILE A 100 2.45 3.98 -2.24
N LEU A 101 2.02 5.01 -2.98
CA LEU A 101 2.62 6.35 -2.86
C LEU A 101 2.42 6.92 -1.45
N SER A 102 1.23 6.77 -0.89
CA SER A 102 0.90 7.26 0.45
C SER A 102 1.80 6.59 1.50
N LEU A 103 1.90 5.26 1.45
CA LEU A 103 2.76 4.49 2.33
C LEU A 103 4.24 4.79 2.10
N ALA A 104 4.68 4.95 0.84
CA ALA A 104 6.06 5.30 0.51
C ALA A 104 6.44 6.69 1.04
N LYS A 105 5.54 7.66 1.07
CA LYS A 105 5.84 8.97 1.64
C LYS A 105 6.08 8.93 3.15
N ARG A 106 5.43 8.01 3.87
CA ARG A 106 5.38 8.03 5.33
C ARG A 106 6.15 6.89 6.00
N ALA A 107 6.28 5.74 5.34
CA ALA A 107 6.97 4.54 5.84
C ALA A 107 7.77 3.81 4.74
N PRO A 108 8.64 4.51 3.99
CA PRO A 108 9.17 4.00 2.73
C PRO A 108 10.03 2.73 2.86
N ALA A 109 10.80 2.59 3.95
CA ALA A 109 11.64 1.42 4.17
C ALA A 109 10.84 0.11 4.34
N LYS A 110 9.64 0.20 4.91
CA LYS A 110 8.74 -0.94 5.09
C LYS A 110 7.99 -1.25 3.79
N THR A 111 7.55 -0.22 3.06
CA THR A 111 6.93 -0.38 1.74
C THR A 111 7.87 -1.07 0.75
N ALA A 112 9.15 -0.66 0.70
CA ALA A 112 10.14 -1.28 -0.17
C ALA A 112 10.45 -2.75 0.18
N LYS A 113 10.24 -3.18 1.44
CA LYS A 113 10.39 -4.60 1.82
C LYS A 113 9.26 -5.47 1.30
N GLY A 114 8.09 -4.91 1.00
CA GLY A 114 6.92 -5.65 0.51
C GLY A 114 6.88 -5.85 -1.00
N GLY A 115 8.03 -5.84 -1.70
CA GLY A 115 8.07 -6.09 -3.15
C GLY A 115 7.46 -4.99 -4.04
N ALA A 116 7.00 -3.87 -3.47
CA ALA A 116 6.29 -2.81 -4.20
C ALA A 116 7.11 -2.16 -5.34
N PHE A 117 8.43 -2.15 -5.25
CA PHE A 117 9.28 -1.55 -6.28
C PHE A 117 9.20 -2.31 -7.61
N ASP A 118 9.30 -3.63 -7.57
CA ASP A 118 9.32 -4.46 -8.78
C ASP A 118 7.95 -4.49 -9.45
N ALA A 119 6.88 -4.60 -8.66
CA ALA A 119 5.50 -4.52 -9.14
C ALA A 119 5.23 -3.20 -9.88
N VAL A 120 5.61 -2.06 -9.27
CA VAL A 120 5.41 -0.74 -9.88
C VAL A 120 6.29 -0.56 -11.12
N LYS A 121 7.52 -1.09 -11.12
CA LYS A 121 8.43 -1.05 -12.28
C LYS A 121 7.82 -1.76 -13.49
N GLY A 122 7.06 -2.83 -13.27
CA GLY A 122 6.38 -3.60 -14.32
C GLY A 122 5.26 -2.88 -15.06
N ILE A 123 4.76 -1.74 -14.55
CA ILE A 123 3.66 -1.01 -15.18
C ILE A 123 4.12 -0.32 -16.47
N THR A 124 3.53 -0.73 -17.58
CA THR A 124 3.80 -0.21 -18.93
C THR A 124 2.68 0.68 -19.48
N ASN A 125 1.50 0.69 -18.88
CA ASN A 125 0.36 1.49 -19.33
C ASN A 125 0.69 3.00 -19.30
N GLU A 126 0.59 3.66 -20.46
CA GLU A 126 0.94 5.07 -20.65
C GLU A 126 0.20 6.02 -19.71
N ALA A 127 -1.10 5.77 -19.46
CA ALA A 127 -1.92 6.60 -18.60
C ALA A 127 -1.46 6.57 -17.13
N LEU A 128 -0.79 5.49 -16.71
CA LEU A 128 -0.32 5.30 -15.33
C LEU A 128 1.14 5.72 -15.14
N LEU A 129 1.89 5.97 -16.21
CA LEU A 129 3.31 6.34 -16.15
C LEU A 129 3.60 7.54 -15.25
N PRO A 130 2.81 8.64 -15.25
CA PRO A 130 3.07 9.77 -14.37
C PRO A 130 3.03 9.35 -12.89
N ARG A 131 2.05 8.52 -12.53
CA ARG A 131 1.88 8.07 -11.14
C ARG A 131 2.92 7.03 -10.75
N ARG A 132 3.17 6.07 -11.64
CA ARG A 132 4.25 5.07 -11.52
C ARG A 132 5.60 5.75 -11.26
N ASN A 133 5.97 6.72 -12.10
CA ASN A 133 7.25 7.44 -11.98
C ASN A 133 7.38 8.13 -10.62
N LYS A 134 6.28 8.75 -10.16
CA LYS A 134 6.24 9.38 -8.84
C LYS A 134 6.53 8.36 -7.73
N VAL A 135 5.89 7.20 -7.74
CA VAL A 135 6.13 6.12 -6.76
C VAL A 135 7.58 5.63 -6.84
N MET A 136 8.09 5.37 -8.05
CA MET A 136 9.47 4.91 -8.26
C MET A 136 10.50 5.89 -7.71
N ASN A 137 10.28 7.20 -7.82
CA ASN A 137 11.18 8.20 -7.26
C ASN A 137 11.28 8.14 -5.73
N PHE A 138 10.22 7.71 -5.03
CA PHE A 138 10.26 7.49 -3.58
C PHE A 138 10.93 6.18 -3.20
N LEU A 139 10.69 5.10 -3.96
CA LEU A 139 11.16 3.76 -3.61
C LEU A 139 12.61 3.50 -4.06
N ARG A 140 13.01 4.00 -5.23
CA ARG A 140 14.32 3.74 -5.85
C ARG A 140 15.51 4.01 -4.91
N PRO A 141 15.62 5.16 -4.22
CA PRO A 141 16.78 5.44 -3.38
C PRO A 141 16.98 4.45 -2.23
N ILE A 142 15.91 3.73 -1.83
CA ILE A 142 15.94 2.81 -0.70
C ILE A 142 16.30 1.39 -1.14
N VAL A 143 15.84 0.99 -2.32
CA VAL A 143 16.21 -0.30 -2.90
C VAL A 143 17.68 -0.27 -3.29
N GLU A 144 18.13 0.76 -3.99
CA GLU A 144 19.52 0.88 -4.45
C GLU A 144 20.52 1.04 -3.27
N ARG A 145 20.14 1.72 -2.18
CA ARG A 145 20.97 1.79 -0.96
C ARG A 145 21.13 0.45 -0.25
N LYS A 146 20.14 -0.45 -0.33
CA LYS A 146 20.24 -1.81 0.24
C LYS A 146 21.17 -2.68 -0.59
N GLU A 147 21.14 -2.56 -1.91
CA GLU A 147 22.06 -3.31 -2.79
C GLU A 147 23.52 -2.93 -2.53
N GLN A 148 23.81 -1.64 -2.31
CA GLN A 148 25.17 -1.16 -2.01
C GLN A 148 25.69 -1.56 -0.61
N THR A 149 24.79 -1.76 0.36
CA THR A 149 25.19 -2.23 1.71
C THR A 149 25.41 -3.76 1.75
N GLY A 150 24.86 -4.51 0.79
CA GLY A 150 25.09 -5.94 0.64
C GLY A 150 26.40 -6.33 -0.09
N SER A 151 27.02 -5.41 -0.83
CA SER A 151 28.15 -5.71 -1.72
C SER A 151 29.55 -5.41 -1.15
N ASN A 152 29.67 -4.95 0.10
CA ASN A 152 30.95 -4.45 0.66
C ASN A 152 31.50 -5.24 1.86
N ILE A 153 31.13 -6.51 2.04
CA ILE A 153 31.96 -7.43 2.86
C ILE A 153 32.94 -8.15 1.92
N ARG A 154 33.96 -7.41 1.47
CA ARG A 154 35.23 -8.05 1.08
C ARG A 154 35.80 -8.63 2.37
N ILE A 155 35.66 -9.94 2.57
CA ILE A 155 36.47 -10.69 3.51
C ILE A 155 37.90 -10.59 2.98
N GLY A 156 38.59 -9.52 3.40
CA GLY A 156 40.02 -9.35 3.20
C GLY A 156 40.71 -10.54 3.85
N GLY A 157 41.52 -11.24 3.05
CA GLY A 157 42.28 -12.38 3.52
C GLY A 157 43.14 -12.02 4.72
N LEU A 158 42.82 -12.61 5.86
CA LEU A 158 43.77 -12.87 6.92
C LEU A 158 44.35 -14.26 6.65
N LYS A 159 45.52 -14.29 6.02
CA LYS A 159 46.44 -15.42 6.12
C LYS A 159 47.10 -15.31 7.50
N PHE A 160 46.85 -16.27 8.37
CA PHE A 160 47.81 -16.67 9.40
C PHE A 160 48.74 -17.72 8.79
#